data_AF-A0A835Z8T9-F1
#
_entry.id   AF-A0A835Z8T9-F1
#
_cell.length_a   1.000
_cell.length_b   1.000
_cell.length_c   1.000
_cell.angle_alpha   90.00
_cell.angle_beta   90.00
_cell.angle_gamma   90.00
#
_symmetry.space_group_name_H-M   'P 1'
#
loop_
_entity.id
_entity.type
_entity.pdbx_description
1 polymer ?
#
loop_
_entity_poly.entity_id
_entity_poly.type
_entity_poly.pdbx_seq_one_letter_code
_entity_poly.pdbx_strand_id
1 'polypeptide(L)'
;MHLSPFASAEPTPESLAHYAHTFGLPAAQDPLLSYTEHVVKWDSRTRTPRFVVERVSSTSIAGQAARKEQFKEETTLEPRFRNRLRDFKGTGLDRGHLAAAANHKDDQGAMDDTFVMSNVAPQLPAFNRGYWQQLERFVRGLAPQFDNVYVITGPLYLPTAQRSNRDSGALLMEYMVIGTPPAMVHVPNYYFKVVIGCRKQAGRDVVAVAAFVLPNQAIEPTTNLRQFLVPLGALEAAAGLKFMPHAQQVFTDAAWQGLDETTAALTVRGIKQLQLPSPPQLLQQPAHDNSAGGTRSLGASLLSLATTRHDLVHLCAVVECKVTLIEMQQAVRAVKRAKQPMP
;
A
#
# COMPACT_ATOMS: atom_id res chain seq x y z
N MET A 1 -19.15 -20.62 -36.90
CA MET A 1 -18.16 -20.89 -37.96
C MET A 1 -16.98 -21.61 -37.32
N HIS A 2 -16.69 -22.83 -37.74
CA HIS A 2 -15.48 -23.55 -37.33
C HIS A 2 -14.31 -23.01 -38.16
N LEU A 3 -13.39 -22.25 -37.53
CA LEU A 3 -12.13 -21.92 -38.17
C LEU A 3 -11.20 -23.14 -37.99
N SER A 4 -10.82 -23.76 -39.11
CA SER A 4 -9.86 -24.86 -39.13
C SER A 4 -8.47 -24.31 -38.74
N PRO A 5 -7.75 -24.93 -37.80
CA PRO A 5 -6.42 -24.47 -37.39
C PRO A 5 -5.34 -24.67 -38.46
N PHE A 6 -5.68 -25.28 -39.60
CA PHE A 6 -4.76 -25.58 -40.70
C PHE A 6 -5.02 -24.76 -41.98
N ALA A 7 -6.00 -23.86 -41.96
CA ALA A 7 -6.28 -23.02 -43.13
C ALA A 7 -5.32 -21.82 -43.17
N SER A 8 -4.41 -21.78 -44.15
CA SER A 8 -3.60 -20.60 -44.47
C SER A 8 -4.46 -19.58 -45.23
N ALA A 9 -5.29 -18.83 -44.54
CA ALA A 9 -5.98 -17.70 -45.14
C ALA A 9 -5.07 -16.46 -45.08
N GLU A 10 -4.67 -15.94 -46.25
CA GLU A 10 -4.09 -14.61 -46.36
C GLU A 10 -5.10 -13.56 -45.85
N PRO A 11 -4.71 -12.67 -44.93
CA PRO A 11 -5.67 -11.76 -44.34
C PRO A 11 -6.06 -10.63 -45.30
N THR A 12 -7.38 -10.42 -45.48
CA THR A 12 -7.91 -9.29 -46.25
C THR A 12 -7.97 -7.99 -45.42
N PRO A 13 -7.88 -6.80 -46.05
CA PRO A 13 -7.59 -5.55 -45.35
C PRO A 13 -8.68 -5.03 -44.39
N GLU A 14 -9.94 -5.47 -44.49
CA GLU A 14 -11.07 -4.87 -43.74
C GLU A 14 -11.56 -5.68 -42.52
N SER A 15 -10.94 -6.81 -42.17
CA SER A 15 -11.22 -7.47 -40.88
C SER A 15 -10.02 -8.29 -40.39
N LEU A 16 -8.87 -7.62 -40.26
CA LEU A 16 -7.63 -8.22 -39.80
C LEU A 16 -7.69 -8.58 -38.30
N ALA A 17 -8.53 -9.55 -37.92
CA ALA A 17 -8.25 -10.40 -36.78
C ALA A 17 -6.93 -11.10 -37.10
N HIS A 18 -5.83 -10.51 -36.64
CA HIS A 18 -4.48 -11.02 -36.84
C HIS A 18 -4.47 -12.53 -36.50
N TYR A 19 -3.83 -13.37 -37.30
CA TYR A 19 -3.85 -14.84 -37.13
C TYR A 19 -3.43 -15.29 -35.72
N ALA A 20 -2.71 -14.45 -34.98
CA ALA A 20 -2.38 -14.66 -33.56
C ALA A 20 -3.61 -14.77 -32.63
N HIS A 21 -4.79 -14.30 -33.05
CA HIS A 21 -6.04 -14.43 -32.30
C HIS A 21 -6.73 -15.79 -32.50
N THR A 22 -6.23 -16.65 -33.39
CA THR A 22 -6.84 -17.95 -33.74
C THR A 22 -7.21 -18.79 -32.52
N PHE A 23 -6.38 -18.73 -31.46
CA PHE A 23 -6.60 -19.47 -30.21
C PHE A 23 -6.85 -18.57 -28.99
N GLY A 24 -7.10 -17.28 -29.24
CA GLY A 24 -7.14 -16.24 -28.21
C GLY A 24 -5.73 -15.77 -27.79
N LEU A 25 -5.67 -14.54 -27.28
CA LEU A 25 -4.44 -14.01 -26.69
C LEU A 25 -4.29 -14.52 -25.25
N PRO A 26 -3.07 -14.76 -24.76
CA PRO A 26 -2.84 -15.00 -23.34
C PRO A 26 -3.45 -13.88 -22.49
N ALA A 27 -4.23 -14.25 -21.49
CA ALA A 27 -4.86 -13.32 -20.58
C ALA A 27 -4.49 -13.66 -19.13
N ALA A 28 -4.18 -12.64 -18.34
CA ALA A 28 -4.01 -12.80 -16.90
C ALA A 28 -5.39 -13.00 -16.25
N GLN A 29 -5.51 -13.94 -15.32
CA GLN A 29 -6.73 -14.17 -14.54
C GLN A 29 -6.78 -13.22 -13.34
N ASP A 30 -6.83 -11.92 -13.59
CA ASP A 30 -6.73 -10.88 -12.56
C ASP A 30 -8.12 -10.25 -12.30
N PRO A 31 -9.09 -10.96 -11.71
CA PRO A 31 -10.43 -10.40 -11.51
C PRO A 31 -10.42 -9.24 -10.50
N LEU A 32 -11.47 -8.43 -10.57
CA LEU A 32 -11.87 -7.53 -9.51
C LEU A 32 -12.88 -8.29 -8.62
N LEU A 33 -12.51 -8.53 -7.37
CA LEU A 33 -13.34 -9.24 -6.39
C LEU A 33 -13.97 -8.22 -5.47
N SER A 34 -15.30 -8.25 -5.34
CA SER A 34 -16.07 -7.32 -4.52
C SER A 34 -16.58 -8.03 -3.27
N TYR A 35 -16.32 -7.43 -2.12
CA TYR A 35 -16.83 -7.84 -0.80
C TYR A 35 -17.68 -6.70 -0.22
N THR A 36 -18.25 -6.89 0.96
CA THR A 36 -19.21 -5.94 1.57
C THR A 36 -18.64 -4.51 1.67
N GLU A 37 -17.43 -4.32 2.22
CA GLU A 37 -16.84 -2.99 2.44
C GLU A 37 -15.42 -2.82 1.87
N HIS A 38 -14.97 -3.77 1.03
CA HIS A 38 -13.71 -3.62 0.31
C HIS A 38 -13.73 -4.33 -1.05
N VAL A 39 -12.86 -3.87 -1.95
CA VAL A 39 -12.68 -4.44 -3.28
C VAL A 39 -11.21 -4.81 -3.47
N VAL A 40 -10.96 -5.99 -4.02
CA VAL A 40 -9.62 -6.52 -4.29
C VAL A 40 -9.41 -6.60 -5.79
N LYS A 41 -8.34 -6.00 -6.31
CA LYS A 41 -7.81 -6.33 -7.63
C LYS A 41 -6.77 -7.43 -7.47
N TRP A 42 -7.02 -8.61 -8.01
CA TRP A 42 -6.11 -9.75 -7.88
C TRP A 42 -4.92 -9.68 -8.85
N ASP A 43 -3.78 -10.27 -8.48
CA ASP A 43 -2.65 -10.56 -9.36
C ASP A 43 -2.35 -12.07 -9.31
N SER A 44 -2.72 -12.77 -10.39
CA SER A 44 -2.55 -14.22 -10.54
C SER A 44 -1.10 -14.67 -10.61
N ARG A 45 -0.19 -13.78 -11.01
CA ARG A 45 1.24 -14.10 -11.12
C ARG A 45 1.87 -14.13 -9.73
N THR A 46 1.59 -13.11 -8.92
CA THR A 46 2.16 -13.00 -7.56
C THR A 46 1.36 -13.78 -6.51
N ARG A 47 0.10 -14.11 -6.82
CA ARG A 47 -0.87 -14.74 -5.90
C ARG A 47 -1.10 -13.90 -4.65
N THR A 48 -1.10 -12.58 -4.86
CA THR A 48 -1.40 -11.56 -3.87
C THR A 48 -2.28 -10.49 -4.51
N PRO A 49 -2.93 -9.61 -3.75
CA PRO A 49 -3.65 -8.48 -4.32
C PRO A 49 -2.68 -7.56 -5.06
N ARG A 50 -3.08 -7.04 -6.22
CA ARG A 50 -2.42 -5.87 -6.79
C ARG A 50 -2.72 -4.62 -5.97
N PHE A 51 -3.97 -4.49 -5.54
CA PHE A 51 -4.40 -3.52 -4.55
C PHE A 51 -5.72 -3.94 -3.91
N VAL A 52 -6.02 -3.36 -2.75
CA VAL A 52 -7.30 -3.43 -2.06
C VAL A 52 -7.76 -2.01 -1.77
N VAL A 53 -9.03 -1.72 -2.06
CA VAL A 53 -9.68 -0.45 -1.75
C VAL A 53 -10.71 -0.68 -0.65
N GLU A 54 -10.66 0.11 0.40
CA GLU A 54 -11.63 0.10 1.50
C GLU A 54 -12.08 1.54 1.84
N ARG A 55 -13.24 1.65 2.48
CA ARG A 55 -13.71 2.91 3.07
C ARG A 55 -13.74 2.76 4.58
N VAL A 56 -13.20 3.76 5.27
CA VAL A 56 -13.17 3.87 6.72
C VAL A 56 -13.95 5.11 7.12
N SER A 57 -14.90 4.95 8.04
CA SER A 57 -15.71 6.04 8.58
C SER A 57 -15.80 5.94 10.10
N SER A 58 -16.24 7.01 10.75
CA SER A 58 -16.48 6.99 12.21
C SER A 58 -17.46 5.88 12.61
N THR A 59 -18.47 5.62 11.77
CA THR A 59 -19.43 4.53 11.99
C THR A 59 -18.77 3.16 11.86
N SER A 60 -17.95 2.97 10.81
CA SER A 60 -17.36 1.67 10.52
C SER A 60 -16.42 1.17 11.61
N ILE A 61 -15.73 2.09 12.30
CA ILE A 61 -14.80 1.74 13.38
C ILE A 61 -15.46 1.64 14.77
N ALA A 62 -16.71 2.09 14.94
CA ALA A 62 -17.37 2.20 16.25
C ALA A 62 -18.16 0.96 16.68
N GLY A 63 -18.36 -0.02 15.79
CA GLY A 63 -19.21 -1.18 16.07
C GLY A 63 -18.60 -2.25 16.98
N GLN A 64 -19.36 -3.34 17.15
CA GLN A 64 -19.08 -4.43 18.11
C GLN A 64 -18.74 -5.77 17.42
N ALA A 65 -18.54 -5.80 16.11
CA ALA A 65 -18.13 -7.02 15.42
C ALA A 65 -16.86 -7.61 16.06
N ALA A 66 -16.88 -8.93 16.25
CA ALA A 66 -15.86 -9.67 16.93
C ALA A 66 -14.90 -10.29 15.93
N ARG A 67 -13.61 -10.09 16.13
CA ARG A 67 -12.55 -10.65 15.29
C ARG A 67 -12.42 -12.15 15.55
N LYS A 68 -12.89 -12.99 14.62
CA LYS A 68 -12.88 -14.47 14.76
C LYS A 68 -11.56 -15.15 14.36
N GLU A 69 -10.69 -14.46 13.63
CA GLU A 69 -9.40 -15.00 13.12
C GLU A 69 -9.51 -16.25 12.23
N GLN A 70 -10.62 -16.37 11.50
CA GLN A 70 -10.91 -17.53 10.64
C GLN A 70 -10.63 -17.21 9.16
N PHE A 71 -9.40 -17.49 8.72
CA PHE A 71 -9.03 -17.30 7.32
C PHE A 71 -9.69 -18.32 6.39
N LYS A 72 -10.22 -17.85 5.25
CA LYS A 72 -10.87 -18.67 4.22
C LYS A 72 -10.20 -18.49 2.86
N GLU A 73 -10.01 -19.58 2.10
CA GLU A 73 -9.48 -19.51 0.74
C GLU A 73 -10.52 -18.88 -0.21
N GLU A 74 -10.05 -18.11 -1.20
CA GLU A 74 -10.92 -17.56 -2.24
C GLU A 74 -11.16 -18.62 -3.33
N THR A 75 -12.29 -19.30 -3.27
CA THR A 75 -12.58 -20.45 -4.13
C THR A 75 -13.03 -20.08 -5.53
N THR A 76 -13.39 -18.81 -5.78
CA THR A 76 -13.75 -18.32 -7.12
C THR A 76 -12.53 -18.19 -8.04
N LEU A 77 -11.33 -18.05 -7.47
CA LEU A 77 -10.07 -18.03 -8.21
C LEU A 77 -9.64 -19.46 -8.59
N GLU A 78 -9.08 -19.61 -9.79
CA GLU A 78 -8.55 -20.88 -10.24
C GLU A 78 -7.47 -21.41 -9.26
N PRO A 79 -7.48 -22.71 -8.89
CA PRO A 79 -6.59 -23.24 -7.87
C PRO A 79 -5.08 -23.06 -8.14
N ARG A 80 -4.68 -22.80 -9.39
CA ARG A 80 -3.28 -22.57 -9.82
C ARG A 80 -2.83 -21.11 -9.66
N PHE A 81 -3.78 -20.18 -9.55
CA PHE A 81 -3.56 -18.74 -9.51
C PHE A 81 -3.99 -18.08 -8.20
N ARG A 82 -4.43 -18.88 -7.21
CA ARG A 82 -4.74 -18.41 -5.86
C ARG A 82 -3.67 -18.81 -4.85
N ASN A 83 -3.56 -18.03 -3.79
CA ASN A 83 -2.86 -18.44 -2.58
C ASN A 83 -3.75 -19.38 -1.74
N ARG A 84 -3.12 -20.18 -0.87
CA ARG A 84 -3.79 -21.15 0.00
C ARG A 84 -3.30 -21.02 1.43
N LEU A 85 -4.10 -21.49 2.37
CA LEU A 85 -3.73 -21.47 3.79
C LEU A 85 -2.42 -22.24 4.04
N ARG A 86 -2.22 -23.34 3.32
CA ARG A 86 -1.01 -24.17 3.42
C ARG A 86 0.27 -23.46 2.97
N ASP A 87 0.18 -22.47 2.07
CA ASP A 87 1.36 -21.80 1.52
C ASP A 87 2.07 -20.94 2.57
N PHE A 88 1.34 -20.54 3.61
CA PHE A 88 1.83 -19.75 4.75
C PHE A 88 2.25 -20.62 5.93
N LYS A 89 1.91 -21.91 5.94
CA LYS A 89 2.18 -22.79 7.09
C LYS A 89 3.68 -23.04 7.21
N GLY A 90 4.25 -22.71 8.37
CA GLY A 90 5.66 -22.98 8.68
C GLY A 90 6.66 -22.02 8.02
N THR A 91 6.20 -20.96 7.35
CA THR A 91 7.09 -19.97 6.70
C THR A 91 7.63 -18.92 7.65
N GLY A 92 7.00 -18.76 8.83
CA GLY A 92 7.29 -17.66 9.77
C GLY A 92 6.69 -16.31 9.35
N LEU A 93 5.97 -16.25 8.22
CA LEU A 93 5.27 -15.05 7.76
C LEU A 93 3.84 -15.01 8.26
N ASP A 94 3.34 -13.80 8.48
CA ASP A 94 1.94 -13.56 8.78
C ASP A 94 1.10 -13.51 7.50
N ARG A 95 -0.16 -13.91 7.65
CA ARG A 95 -1.24 -13.59 6.72
C ARG A 95 -1.64 -12.12 6.96
N GLY A 96 -0.88 -11.21 6.37
CA GLY A 96 -1.06 -9.77 6.53
C GLY A 96 -2.27 -9.27 5.76
N HIS A 97 -3.20 -8.61 6.44
CA HIS A 97 -4.40 -8.05 5.84
C HIS A 97 -4.06 -6.76 5.09
N LEU A 98 -4.74 -6.49 3.97
CA LEU A 98 -4.60 -5.23 3.24
C LEU A 98 -5.75 -4.27 3.60
N ALA A 99 -7.00 -4.73 3.55
CA ALA A 99 -8.12 -4.14 4.26
C ALA A 99 -8.17 -4.70 5.69
N ALA A 100 -8.04 -3.84 6.69
CA ALA A 100 -7.86 -4.27 8.08
C ALA A 100 -9.20 -4.59 8.75
N ALA A 101 -9.32 -5.76 9.38
CA ALA A 101 -10.55 -6.18 10.08
C ALA A 101 -11.11 -5.10 11.05
N ALA A 102 -10.24 -4.38 11.76
CA ALA A 102 -10.64 -3.35 12.72
C ALA A 102 -11.25 -2.08 12.08
N ASN A 103 -11.27 -1.99 10.75
CA ASN A 103 -11.89 -0.88 10.03
C ASN A 103 -13.40 -1.12 9.76
N HIS A 104 -13.88 -2.36 9.95
CA HIS A 104 -15.24 -2.81 9.62
C HIS A 104 -15.94 -3.41 10.84
N LYS A 105 -15.95 -2.69 11.96
CA LYS A 105 -16.53 -3.16 13.22
C LYS A 105 -18.06 -3.03 13.29
N ASP A 106 -18.66 -2.23 12.42
CA ASP A 106 -20.10 -2.03 12.31
C ASP A 106 -20.84 -3.22 11.70
N ASP A 107 -20.17 -4.02 10.88
CA ASP A 107 -20.75 -5.19 10.22
C ASP A 107 -19.86 -6.44 10.39
N GLN A 108 -20.44 -7.51 10.95
CA GLN A 108 -19.71 -8.76 11.19
C GLN A 108 -19.35 -9.48 9.89
N GLY A 109 -20.21 -9.42 8.87
CA GLY A 109 -19.94 -9.99 7.54
C GLY A 109 -18.80 -9.26 6.85
N ALA A 110 -18.79 -7.93 6.89
CA ALA A 110 -17.70 -7.11 6.35
C ALA A 110 -16.36 -7.40 7.06
N MET A 111 -16.37 -7.57 8.39
CA MET A 111 -15.19 -7.99 9.13
C MET A 111 -14.74 -9.40 8.73
N ASP A 112 -15.66 -10.36 8.68
CA ASP A 112 -15.38 -11.76 8.32
C ASP A 112 -14.84 -11.86 6.88
N ASP A 113 -15.28 -10.98 5.98
CA ASP A 113 -14.76 -10.90 4.61
C ASP A 113 -13.32 -10.41 4.55
N THR A 114 -12.81 -9.65 5.53
CA THR A 114 -11.37 -9.30 5.53
C THR A 114 -10.44 -10.51 5.70
N PHE A 115 -10.97 -11.64 6.18
CA PHE A 115 -10.22 -12.88 6.38
C PHE A 115 -10.16 -13.78 5.13
N VAL A 116 -10.68 -13.33 3.99
CA VAL A 116 -10.42 -13.99 2.69
C VAL A 116 -8.93 -13.91 2.33
N MET A 117 -8.37 -15.02 1.83
CA MET A 117 -6.96 -15.06 1.42
C MET A 117 -6.66 -14.15 0.21
N SER A 118 -7.69 -13.77 -0.55
CA SER A 118 -7.59 -12.72 -1.58
C SER A 118 -7.39 -11.31 -0.99
N ASN A 119 -7.51 -11.08 0.32
CA ASN A 119 -7.15 -9.82 1.00
C ASN A 119 -5.80 -9.94 1.72
N VAL A 120 -5.04 -11.02 1.48
CA VAL A 120 -3.82 -11.36 2.22
C VAL A 120 -2.58 -11.31 1.35
N ALA A 121 -1.51 -10.73 1.88
CA ALA A 121 -0.15 -10.88 1.37
C ALA A 121 0.84 -11.25 2.49
N PRO A 122 1.96 -11.92 2.18
CA PRO A 122 2.93 -12.35 3.20
C PRO A 122 3.68 -11.18 3.84
N GLN A 123 3.46 -10.96 5.14
CA GLN A 123 4.13 -9.89 5.90
C GLN A 123 5.05 -10.47 6.97
N LEU A 124 6.19 -9.82 7.21
CA LEU A 124 7.03 -10.17 8.37
C LEU A 124 6.28 -9.85 9.68
N PRO A 125 6.34 -10.72 10.70
CA PRO A 125 5.60 -10.50 11.95
C PRO A 125 5.94 -9.16 12.64
N ALA A 126 7.22 -8.76 12.63
CA ALA A 126 7.65 -7.48 13.20
C ALA A 126 7.11 -6.26 12.44
N PHE A 127 6.86 -6.42 11.14
CA PHE A 127 6.23 -5.40 10.30
C PHE A 127 4.71 -5.34 10.57
N ASN A 128 4.01 -6.45 10.34
CA ASN A 128 2.55 -6.58 10.45
C ASN A 128 2.03 -6.18 11.83
N ARG A 129 2.58 -6.81 12.87
CA ARG A 129 2.15 -6.63 14.27
C ARG A 129 2.74 -5.37 14.91
N GLY A 130 3.71 -4.74 14.24
CA GLY A 130 4.43 -3.56 14.69
C GLY A 130 3.98 -2.30 13.96
N TYR A 131 4.83 -1.79 13.06
CA TYR A 131 4.63 -0.48 12.43
C TYR A 131 3.45 -0.44 11.45
N TRP A 132 3.14 -1.55 10.77
CA TRP A 132 1.97 -1.63 9.88
C TRP A 132 0.66 -1.45 10.65
N GLN A 133 0.49 -2.15 11.76
CA GLN A 133 -0.65 -1.95 12.68
C GLN A 133 -0.72 -0.51 13.22
N GLN A 134 0.41 0.16 13.44
CA GLN A 134 0.42 1.57 13.86
C GLN A 134 -0.07 2.49 12.75
N LEU A 135 0.33 2.26 11.49
CA LEU A 135 -0.20 2.99 10.34
C LEU A 135 -1.73 2.76 10.20
N GLU A 136 -2.21 1.53 10.39
CA GLU A 136 -3.66 1.26 10.39
C GLU A 136 -4.40 2.00 11.51
N ARG A 137 -3.80 2.12 12.70
CA ARG A 137 -4.37 2.93 13.80
C ARG A 137 -4.41 4.41 13.42
N PHE A 138 -3.35 4.95 12.83
CA PHE A 138 -3.31 6.32 12.35
C PHE A 138 -4.44 6.57 11.36
N VAL A 139 -4.63 5.69 10.37
CA VAL A 139 -5.70 5.79 9.38
C VAL A 139 -7.09 5.78 10.04
N ARG A 140 -7.34 4.89 11.00
CA ARG A 140 -8.60 4.91 11.77
C ARG A 140 -8.79 6.20 12.57
N GLY A 141 -7.72 6.79 13.09
CA GLY A 141 -7.74 8.08 13.79
C GLY A 141 -8.13 9.27 12.91
N LEU A 142 -8.12 9.11 11.58
CA LEU A 142 -8.60 10.12 10.63
C LEU A 142 -10.12 10.06 10.45
N ALA A 143 -10.75 8.92 10.72
CA ALA A 143 -12.18 8.73 10.47
C ALA A 143 -13.11 9.69 11.23
N PRO A 144 -12.75 10.22 12.41
CA PRO A 144 -13.50 11.32 13.06
C PRO A 144 -13.17 12.72 12.53
N GLN A 145 -12.10 12.89 11.75
CA GLN A 145 -11.63 14.18 11.24
C GLN A 145 -12.10 14.46 9.81
N PHE A 146 -12.59 13.43 9.12
CA PHE A 146 -13.09 13.45 7.75
C PHE A 146 -14.43 12.74 7.67
N ASP A 147 -15.29 13.16 6.74
CA ASP A 147 -16.60 12.54 6.52
C ASP A 147 -16.42 11.13 5.94
N ASN A 148 -15.44 10.96 5.05
CA ASN A 148 -15.04 9.67 4.50
C ASN A 148 -13.52 9.58 4.38
N VAL A 149 -12.95 8.41 4.70
CA VAL A 149 -11.55 8.09 4.44
C VAL A 149 -11.48 6.89 3.52
N TYR A 150 -10.99 7.06 2.29
CA TYR A 150 -10.71 5.96 1.37
C TYR A 150 -9.25 5.55 1.49
N VAL A 151 -9.01 4.24 1.47
CA VAL A 151 -7.67 3.68 1.64
C VAL A 151 -7.41 2.68 0.54
N ILE A 152 -6.30 2.87 -0.17
CA ILE A 152 -5.82 1.94 -1.20
C ILE A 152 -4.52 1.33 -0.70
N THR A 153 -4.51 0.02 -0.53
CA THR A 153 -3.38 -0.72 0.05
C THR A 153 -2.89 -1.76 -0.93
N GLY A 154 -1.59 -1.94 -1.08
CA GLY A 154 -1.06 -3.01 -1.93
C GLY A 154 0.39 -3.39 -1.64
N PRO A 155 0.82 -4.55 -2.12
CA PRO A 155 2.22 -4.93 -2.13
C PRO A 155 3.00 -4.13 -3.17
N LEU A 156 4.30 -4.00 -2.96
CA LEU A 156 5.21 -3.37 -3.89
C LEU A 156 6.52 -4.17 -3.96
N TYR A 157 7.05 -4.31 -5.17
CA TYR A 157 8.29 -5.03 -5.46
C TYR A 157 9.29 -4.02 -6.02
N LEU A 158 10.25 -3.60 -5.19
CA LEU A 158 11.24 -2.59 -5.57
C LEU A 158 12.63 -3.21 -5.72
N PRO A 159 13.41 -2.82 -6.74
CA PRO A 159 14.75 -3.34 -6.90
C PRO A 159 15.71 -2.67 -5.91
N THR A 160 16.82 -3.34 -5.59
CA THR A 160 17.88 -2.83 -4.73
C THR A 160 19.23 -2.85 -5.46
N ALA A 161 20.09 -1.88 -5.18
CA ALA A 161 21.46 -1.82 -5.67
C ALA A 161 22.31 -2.84 -4.90
N GLN A 162 23.01 -3.70 -5.64
CA GLN A 162 23.88 -4.70 -5.02
C GLN A 162 25.18 -4.05 -4.53
N ARG A 163 25.62 -4.39 -3.31
CA ARG A 163 26.89 -3.87 -2.74
C ARG A 163 28.10 -4.18 -3.61
N SER A 164 28.12 -5.33 -4.28
CA SER A 164 29.22 -5.79 -5.14
C SER A 164 29.28 -5.11 -6.51
N ASN A 165 28.25 -4.35 -6.89
CA ASN A 165 28.09 -3.87 -8.26
C ASN A 165 27.79 -2.36 -8.33
N ARG A 166 28.26 -1.60 -7.32
CA ARG A 166 28.03 -0.15 -7.20
C ARG A 166 28.53 0.64 -8.42
N ASP A 167 29.53 0.13 -9.12
CA ASP A 167 30.14 0.81 -10.28
C ASP A 167 29.36 0.60 -11.58
N SER A 168 28.53 -0.45 -11.70
CA SER A 168 27.76 -0.70 -12.93
C SER A 168 26.42 0.05 -12.98
N GLY A 169 25.92 0.53 -11.84
CA GLY A 169 24.58 1.10 -11.72
C GLY A 169 23.44 0.09 -11.88
N ALA A 170 23.73 -1.22 -11.96
CA ALA A 170 22.71 -2.25 -12.09
C ALA A 170 21.86 -2.40 -10.81
N LEU A 171 20.54 -2.55 -10.99
CA LEU A 171 19.58 -2.78 -9.92
C LEU A 171 19.03 -4.20 -10.03
N LEU A 172 18.92 -4.91 -8.89
CA LEU A 172 18.41 -6.27 -8.83
C LEU A 172 17.08 -6.33 -8.10
N MET A 173 16.16 -7.14 -8.63
CA MET A 173 14.89 -7.44 -7.97
C MET A 173 15.02 -8.77 -7.24
N GLU A 174 15.09 -8.71 -5.90
CA GLU A 174 15.21 -9.88 -5.05
C GLU A 174 14.12 -9.86 -3.98
N TYR A 175 13.37 -10.95 -3.89
CA TYR A 175 12.34 -11.15 -2.88
C TYR A 175 12.07 -12.64 -2.68
N MET A 176 11.57 -13.00 -1.49
CA MET A 176 11.23 -14.38 -1.15
C MET A 176 9.94 -14.83 -1.86
N VAL A 177 9.83 -16.13 -2.13
CA VAL A 177 8.57 -16.77 -2.54
C VAL A 177 8.28 -17.93 -1.57
N ILE A 178 7.00 -18.21 -1.32
CA ILE A 178 6.54 -19.29 -0.43
C ILE A 178 5.55 -20.21 -1.13
N GLY A 179 5.27 -21.37 -0.54
CA GLY A 179 4.41 -22.40 -1.12
C GLY A 179 5.21 -23.40 -1.96
N THR A 180 4.52 -24.13 -2.83
CA THR A 180 5.12 -25.23 -3.60
C THR A 180 5.26 -24.83 -5.09
N PRO A 181 6.45 -24.97 -5.69
CA PRO A 181 6.61 -24.79 -7.14
C PRO A 181 5.62 -25.67 -7.94
N PRO A 182 5.11 -25.18 -9.09
CA PRO A 182 5.37 -23.88 -9.70
C PRO A 182 4.43 -22.76 -9.20
N ALA A 183 3.46 -23.07 -8.34
CA ALA A 183 2.42 -22.14 -7.89
C ALA A 183 2.80 -21.47 -6.57
N MET A 184 3.83 -20.63 -6.60
CA MET A 184 4.36 -19.95 -5.42
C MET A 184 3.75 -18.56 -5.21
N VAL A 185 3.61 -18.17 -3.95
CA VAL A 185 3.16 -16.85 -3.51
C VAL A 185 4.37 -15.95 -3.33
N HIS A 186 4.32 -14.77 -3.92
CA HIS A 186 5.42 -13.80 -3.81
C HIS A 186 5.34 -13.06 -2.47
N VAL A 187 6.49 -12.84 -1.84
CA VAL A 187 6.60 -12.08 -0.59
C VAL A 187 7.05 -10.66 -0.94
N PRO A 188 6.19 -9.64 -0.81
CA PRO A 188 6.54 -8.26 -1.14
C PRO A 188 7.69 -7.76 -0.26
N ASN A 189 8.64 -7.03 -0.84
CA ASN A 189 9.70 -6.37 -0.06
C ASN A 189 9.27 -4.97 0.44
N TYR A 190 8.20 -4.40 -0.12
CA TYR A 190 7.55 -3.18 0.35
C TYR A 190 6.02 -3.32 0.31
N TYR A 191 5.35 -2.43 1.03
CA TYR A 191 3.90 -2.21 0.96
C TYR A 191 3.63 -0.73 0.78
N PHE A 192 2.57 -0.40 0.06
CA PHE A 192 2.09 0.97 -0.05
C PHE A 192 0.72 1.14 0.61
N LYS A 193 0.43 2.37 1.02
CA LYS A 193 -0.90 2.81 1.41
C LYS A 193 -1.15 4.23 0.91
N VAL A 194 -2.19 4.42 0.09
CA VAL A 194 -2.70 5.73 -0.31
C VAL A 194 -3.94 6.01 0.54
N VAL A 195 -3.97 7.17 1.20
CA VAL A 195 -5.06 7.59 2.09
C VAL A 195 -5.67 8.86 1.54
N ILE A 196 -6.99 8.88 1.38
CA ILE A 196 -7.76 9.99 0.82
C ILE A 196 -8.84 10.34 1.83
N GLY A 197 -8.68 11.44 2.56
CA GLY A 197 -9.69 11.98 3.46
C GLY A 197 -10.53 13.03 2.75
N CYS A 198 -11.86 12.90 2.79
CA CYS A 198 -12.81 13.85 2.22
C CYS A 198 -13.67 14.45 3.33
N ARG A 199 -13.83 15.77 3.36
CA ARG A 199 -14.74 16.44 4.31
C ARG A 199 -15.36 17.71 3.74
N LYS A 200 -16.47 18.15 4.32
CA LYS A 200 -16.97 19.52 4.15
C LYS A 200 -16.33 20.46 5.18
N GLN A 201 -15.79 21.59 4.74
CA GLN A 201 -15.29 22.67 5.61
C GLN A 201 -15.86 24.01 5.14
N ALA A 202 -16.64 24.67 6.01
CA ALA A 202 -17.31 25.94 5.70
C ALA A 202 -18.09 25.91 4.35
N GLY A 203 -18.80 24.81 4.09
CA GLY A 203 -19.59 24.61 2.86
C GLY A 203 -18.80 24.14 1.63
N ARG A 204 -17.46 24.06 1.70
CA ARG A 204 -16.59 23.62 0.60
C ARG A 204 -16.10 22.19 0.80
N ASP A 205 -15.92 21.46 -0.30
CA ASP A 205 -15.25 20.15 -0.27
C ASP A 205 -13.74 20.35 -0.06
N VAL A 206 -13.21 19.66 0.95
CA VAL A 206 -11.78 19.59 1.24
C VAL A 206 -11.37 18.13 1.15
N VAL A 207 -10.39 17.86 0.30
CA VAL A 207 -9.84 16.51 0.14
C VAL A 207 -8.35 16.53 0.44
N ALA A 208 -7.93 15.56 1.24
CA ALA A 208 -6.56 15.43 1.69
C ALA A 208 -5.99 14.06 1.30
N VAL A 209 -4.83 14.05 0.65
CA VAL A 209 -4.21 12.81 0.16
C VAL A 209 -2.80 12.63 0.73
N ALA A 210 -2.42 11.40 1.04
CA ALA A 210 -1.05 10.99 1.29
C ALA A 210 -0.78 9.59 0.74
N ALA A 211 0.42 9.39 0.21
CA ALA A 211 0.93 8.09 -0.22
C ALA A 211 2.12 7.69 0.65
N PHE A 212 2.07 6.49 1.21
CA PHE A 212 3.12 5.91 2.05
C PHE A 212 3.70 4.66 1.39
N VAL A 213 5.01 4.48 1.48
CA VAL A 213 5.70 3.23 1.09
C VAL A 213 6.59 2.79 2.26
N LEU A 214 6.36 1.58 2.76
CA LEU A 214 7.06 1.03 3.91
C LEU A 214 7.73 -0.29 3.52
N PRO A 215 8.99 -0.54 3.95
CA PRO A 215 9.64 -1.82 3.74
C PRO A 215 8.97 -2.90 4.60
N ASN A 216 8.78 -4.09 4.03
CA ASN A 216 8.28 -5.26 4.75
C ASN A 216 9.37 -5.81 5.68
N GLN A 217 9.67 -5.09 6.75
CA GLN A 217 10.71 -5.39 7.74
C GLN A 217 10.40 -4.76 9.09
N ALA A 218 11.21 -5.06 10.11
CA ALA A 218 11.11 -4.38 11.40
C ALA A 218 11.41 -2.89 11.24
N ILE A 219 10.54 -2.03 11.78
CA ILE A 219 10.70 -0.58 11.81
C ILE A 219 10.59 -0.14 13.26
N GLU A 220 11.50 0.75 13.69
CA GLU A 220 11.50 1.28 15.04
C GLU A 220 10.17 2.02 15.32
N PRO A 221 9.44 1.70 16.42
CA PRO A 221 8.12 2.28 16.69
C PRO A 221 8.08 3.80 16.79
N THR A 222 9.20 4.43 17.14
CA THR A 222 9.37 5.88 17.29
C THR A 222 9.78 6.59 15.99
N THR A 223 10.00 5.84 14.91
CA THR A 223 10.25 6.42 13.59
C THR A 223 9.05 7.30 13.18
N ASN A 224 9.35 8.45 12.58
CA ASN A 224 8.30 9.38 12.16
C ASN A 224 7.65 8.90 10.85
N LEU A 225 6.31 8.78 10.83
CA LEU A 225 5.56 8.34 9.65
C LEU A 225 5.84 9.18 8.39
N ARG A 226 6.18 10.47 8.53
CA ARG A 226 6.52 11.35 7.40
C ARG A 226 7.75 10.87 6.61
N GLN A 227 8.61 10.04 7.20
CA GLN A 227 9.77 9.45 6.49
C GLN A 227 9.35 8.48 5.38
N PHE A 228 8.14 7.93 5.46
CA PHE A 228 7.60 6.98 4.48
C PHE A 228 6.74 7.63 3.40
N LEU A 229 6.62 8.96 3.40
CA LEU A 229 5.86 9.69 2.39
C LEU A 229 6.57 9.64 1.04
N VAL A 230 5.80 9.33 -0.01
CA VAL A 230 6.26 9.31 -1.40
C VAL A 230 5.39 10.22 -2.27
N PRO A 231 5.91 10.74 -3.41
CA PRO A 231 5.07 11.40 -4.40
C PRO A 231 4.11 10.38 -5.00
N LEU A 232 2.85 10.77 -5.21
CA LEU A 232 1.85 9.87 -5.78
C LEU A 232 2.30 9.34 -7.15
N GLY A 233 2.78 10.22 -8.05
CA GLY A 233 3.30 9.83 -9.36
C GLY A 233 4.49 8.85 -9.32
N ALA A 234 5.35 8.93 -8.29
CA ALA A 234 6.44 7.96 -8.13
C ALA A 234 5.91 6.58 -7.70
N LEU A 235 4.90 6.57 -6.82
CA LEU A 235 4.20 5.33 -6.47
C LEU A 235 3.45 4.75 -7.67
N GLU A 236 2.78 5.58 -8.48
CA GLU A 236 2.12 5.16 -9.73
C GLU A 236 3.10 4.45 -10.66
N ALA A 237 4.26 5.07 -10.89
CA ALA A 237 5.32 4.51 -11.72
C ALA A 237 5.85 3.18 -11.17
N ALA A 238 6.08 3.09 -9.86
CA ALA A 238 6.60 1.88 -9.22
C ALA A 238 5.58 0.74 -9.15
N ALA A 239 4.31 1.04 -8.88
CA ALA A 239 3.24 0.05 -8.77
C ALA A 239 2.65 -0.35 -10.14
N GLY A 240 2.91 0.45 -11.18
CA GLY A 240 2.24 0.32 -12.47
C GLY A 240 0.73 0.48 -12.32
N LEU A 241 0.30 1.47 -11.55
CA LEU A 241 -1.10 1.77 -11.23
C LEU A 241 -1.35 3.26 -11.45
N LYS A 242 -2.57 3.61 -11.88
CA LYS A 242 -3.07 4.98 -11.80
C LYS A 242 -3.98 5.07 -10.58
N PHE A 243 -3.63 5.88 -9.59
CA PHE A 243 -4.47 6.07 -8.42
C PHE A 243 -5.48 7.18 -8.71
N MET A 244 -6.72 7.00 -8.25
CA MET A 244 -7.79 7.98 -8.42
C MET A 244 -8.00 8.43 -9.90
N PRO A 245 -8.04 7.54 -10.91
CA PRO A 245 -8.09 7.94 -12.32
C PRO A 245 -9.34 8.77 -12.68
N HIS A 246 -10.40 8.63 -11.88
CA HIS A 246 -11.64 9.39 -12.04
C HIS A 246 -11.67 10.67 -11.24
N ALA A 247 -10.65 11.02 -10.46
CA ALA A 247 -10.87 12.11 -9.54
C ALA A 247 -10.81 13.50 -10.18
N GLN A 248 -10.51 13.64 -11.48
CA GLN A 248 -10.83 14.86 -12.25
C GLN A 248 -12.35 14.99 -12.53
N GLN A 249 -13.07 13.88 -12.48
CA GLN A 249 -14.54 13.84 -12.57
C GLN A 249 -15.19 14.10 -11.19
N VAL A 250 -14.41 13.96 -10.12
CA VAL A 250 -14.85 14.13 -8.71
C VAL A 250 -14.35 15.44 -8.11
N PHE A 251 -13.17 15.90 -8.51
CA PHE A 251 -12.49 17.11 -8.08
C PHE A 251 -12.17 17.96 -9.32
N THR A 252 -12.26 19.28 -9.22
CA THR A 252 -11.99 20.19 -10.35
C THR A 252 -10.53 20.12 -10.83
N ASP A 253 -10.26 20.42 -12.10
CA ASP A 253 -8.93 20.27 -12.74
C ASP A 253 -7.78 20.96 -12.00
N ALA A 254 -8.01 22.15 -11.43
CA ALA A 254 -7.00 22.92 -10.70
C ALA A 254 -6.64 22.30 -9.33
N ALA A 255 -7.55 21.52 -8.76
CA ALA A 255 -7.36 20.84 -7.49
C ALA A 255 -6.30 19.74 -7.65
N TRP A 256 -6.44 18.91 -8.70
CA TRP A 256 -5.56 17.78 -9.02
C TRP A 256 -4.09 18.16 -9.23
N GLN A 257 -3.82 19.21 -10.01
CA GLN A 257 -2.44 19.66 -10.28
C GLN A 257 -1.72 20.10 -8.98
N GLY A 258 -2.45 20.66 -8.00
CA GLY A 258 -1.90 21.06 -6.72
C GLY A 258 -1.49 19.89 -5.81
N LEU A 259 -2.05 18.70 -6.00
CA LEU A 259 -1.69 17.52 -5.22
C LEU A 259 -0.31 17.00 -5.59
N ASP A 260 0.01 16.92 -6.88
CA ASP A 260 1.34 16.50 -7.36
C ASP A 260 2.43 17.46 -6.86
N GLU A 261 2.18 18.77 -6.90
CA GLU A 261 3.12 19.81 -6.42
C GLU A 261 3.31 19.81 -4.89
N THR A 262 2.22 19.72 -4.11
CA THR A 262 2.28 19.72 -2.63
C THR A 262 2.89 18.43 -2.10
N THR A 263 2.58 17.29 -2.73
CA THR A 263 3.19 16.01 -2.40
C THR A 263 4.67 16.03 -2.80
N ALA A 264 5.04 16.58 -3.97
CA ALA A 264 6.44 16.74 -4.36
C ALA A 264 7.23 17.62 -3.37
N ALA A 265 6.69 18.76 -2.93
CA ALA A 265 7.37 19.67 -1.99
C ALA A 265 7.64 19.03 -0.62
N LEU A 266 6.71 18.24 -0.09
CA LEU A 266 6.92 17.45 1.14
C LEU A 266 7.89 16.29 0.93
N THR A 267 7.92 15.72 -0.29
CA THR A 267 8.70 14.53 -0.60
C THR A 267 10.12 14.80 -1.10
N VAL A 268 10.47 16.00 -1.56
CA VAL A 268 11.88 16.34 -1.89
C VAL A 268 12.82 16.15 -0.69
N ARG A 269 12.28 16.12 0.55
CA ARG A 269 13.02 15.69 1.76
C ARG A 269 13.15 14.16 1.92
N GLY A 270 12.26 13.36 1.34
CA GLY A 270 12.23 11.89 1.36
C GLY A 270 12.79 11.18 0.11
N ILE A 271 12.94 11.86 -1.05
CA ILE A 271 13.58 11.27 -2.25
C ILE A 271 15.04 10.88 -1.98
N LYS A 272 15.75 11.62 -1.11
CA LYS A 272 17.08 11.22 -0.63
C LYS A 272 17.05 9.96 0.26
N GLN A 273 15.89 9.52 0.75
CA GLN A 273 15.68 8.27 1.52
C GLN A 273 15.07 7.12 0.68
N LEU A 274 14.61 7.41 -0.54
CA LEU A 274 14.45 6.40 -1.60
C LEU A 274 15.81 5.99 -2.20
N GLN A 275 16.91 6.65 -1.80
CA GLN A 275 18.18 5.94 -1.75
C GLN A 275 18.04 4.84 -0.72
N LEU A 276 17.84 3.63 -1.24
CA LEU A 276 17.84 2.35 -0.54
C LEU A 276 18.61 2.44 0.79
N PRO A 277 17.97 2.20 1.94
CA PRO A 277 18.70 2.13 3.20
C PRO A 277 19.88 1.18 3.01
N SER A 278 21.08 1.62 3.40
CA SER A 278 22.25 0.76 3.37
C SER A 278 21.93 -0.53 4.14
N PRO A 279 22.32 -1.72 3.63
CA PRO A 279 21.97 -2.98 4.27
C PRO A 279 22.36 -2.95 5.76
N PRO A 280 21.55 -3.51 6.67
CA PRO A 280 21.91 -3.59 8.07
C PRO A 280 23.29 -4.21 8.18
N GLN A 281 24.19 -3.55 8.91
CA GLN A 281 25.42 -4.20 9.34
C GLN A 281 25.01 -5.39 10.21
N LEU A 282 25.23 -6.60 9.71
CA LEU A 282 25.41 -7.76 10.56
C LEU A 282 26.48 -7.38 11.59
N LEU A 283 26.19 -7.59 12.88
CA LEU A 283 27.11 -7.39 13.99
C LEU A 283 28.50 -7.92 13.61
N GLN A 284 29.47 -7.02 13.45
CA GLN A 284 30.88 -7.37 13.36
C GLN A 284 31.64 -6.57 14.42
N GLN A 285 32.47 -7.32 15.15
CA GLN A 285 33.43 -6.86 16.15
C GLN A 285 34.48 -5.89 15.54
N PRO A 286 35.21 -5.11 16.37
CA PRO A 286 35.78 -3.84 15.94
C PRO A 286 37.17 -4.00 15.32
N ALA A 287 37.47 -3.19 14.31
CA ALA A 287 38.49 -2.13 14.38
C ALA A 287 38.85 -1.62 12.96
N HIS A 288 38.80 -0.30 12.77
CA HIS A 288 39.96 0.58 12.50
C HIS A 288 39.54 1.88 11.80
N ASP A 289 40.08 2.97 12.33
CA ASP A 289 40.06 4.36 11.83
C ASP A 289 40.47 4.49 10.35
N ASN A 290 39.84 5.41 9.63
CA ASN A 290 40.56 6.59 9.13
C ASN A 290 39.62 7.65 8.51
N SER A 291 40.12 8.88 8.61
CA SER A 291 39.51 10.20 8.43
C SER A 291 39.36 10.73 7.00
N ALA A 292 38.68 11.90 6.92
CA ALA A 292 38.61 12.92 5.85
C ALA A 292 37.63 12.62 4.70
N GLY A 293 36.80 13.53 4.19
CA GLY A 293 36.70 14.99 4.26
C GLY A 293 36.16 15.46 2.89
N GLY A 294 35.23 16.42 2.85
CA GLY A 294 34.87 17.08 1.57
C GLY A 294 33.39 17.38 1.34
N THR A 295 33.00 18.61 1.67
CA THR A 295 31.76 19.29 1.28
C THR A 295 31.68 19.56 -0.22
N ARG A 296 30.48 19.51 -0.83
CA ARG A 296 30.09 20.39 -1.95
C ARG A 296 28.57 20.56 -2.05
N SER A 297 28.18 21.82 -2.18
CA SER A 297 26.84 22.37 -2.37
C SER A 297 26.32 22.19 -3.79
N LEU A 298 25.00 22.09 -3.95
CA LEU A 298 24.17 22.45 -5.11
C LEU A 298 22.73 22.44 -4.57
N GLY A 299 21.84 23.40 -4.74
CA GLY A 299 21.76 24.64 -5.50
C GLY A 299 20.28 25.05 -5.36
N ALA A 300 20.04 26.30 -4.96
CA ALA A 300 18.69 26.84 -4.77
C ALA A 300 17.97 26.98 -6.12
N SER A 301 16.68 26.67 -6.16
CA SER A 301 15.63 27.55 -6.70
C SER A 301 14.30 26.80 -6.70
N LEU A 302 13.28 27.38 -6.05
CA LEU A 302 11.85 27.33 -6.42
C LEU A 302 11.07 28.01 -5.27
N LEU A 303 11.17 29.32 -5.24
CA LEU A 303 10.42 30.21 -4.35
C LEU A 303 9.78 31.25 -5.26
N SER A 304 8.61 30.91 -5.81
CA SER A 304 7.68 31.84 -6.43
C SER A 304 6.54 31.04 -7.06
N LEU A 305 5.39 31.03 -6.39
CA LEU A 305 4.02 31.11 -6.96
C LEU A 305 3.03 30.61 -5.91
N ALA A 306 2.79 31.46 -4.89
CA ALA A 306 1.62 31.34 -4.05
C ALA A 306 0.52 32.22 -4.66
N THR A 307 -0.48 31.59 -5.27
CA THR A 307 -1.78 32.21 -5.54
C THR A 307 -2.88 31.16 -5.34
N THR A 308 -3.51 31.24 -4.17
CA THR A 308 -4.88 30.77 -3.82
C THR A 308 -5.34 29.42 -4.41
N ARG A 309 -5.03 28.31 -3.73
CA ARG A 309 -5.56 26.95 -4.02
C ARG A 309 -5.91 26.23 -2.71
N HIS A 310 -7.15 26.29 -2.26
CA HIS A 310 -7.54 25.88 -0.88
C HIS A 310 -8.21 24.51 -0.76
N ASP A 311 -8.48 23.79 -1.86
CA ASP A 311 -9.44 22.67 -1.83
C ASP A 311 -8.79 21.26 -1.80
N LEU A 312 -7.52 21.12 -2.27
CA LEU A 312 -6.70 19.91 -2.08
C LEU A 312 -5.42 20.20 -1.31
N VAL A 313 -5.12 19.37 -0.31
CA VAL A 313 -3.98 19.54 0.59
C VAL A 313 -3.35 18.19 0.92
N HIS A 314 -2.05 18.16 1.18
CA HIS A 314 -1.44 16.92 1.64
C HIS A 314 -1.98 16.56 3.03
N LEU A 315 -2.27 15.28 3.29
CA LEU A 315 -2.87 14.84 4.56
C LEU A 315 -2.09 15.34 5.77
N CYS A 316 -0.76 15.22 5.77
CA CYS A 316 0.09 15.69 6.86
C CYS A 316 0.16 17.23 7.05
N ALA A 317 -0.43 18.02 6.16
CA ALA A 317 -0.65 19.46 6.35
C ALA A 317 -1.98 19.76 7.05
N VAL A 318 -2.92 18.81 7.02
CA VAL A 318 -4.24 18.89 7.67
C VAL A 318 -4.22 18.24 9.05
N VAL A 319 -3.39 17.20 9.22
CA VAL A 319 -3.28 16.43 10.45
C VAL A 319 -1.83 16.29 10.90
N GLU A 320 -1.59 16.18 12.21
CA GLU A 320 -0.27 15.80 12.71
C GLU A 320 0.00 14.32 12.39
N CYS A 321 0.84 14.06 11.38
CA CYS A 321 1.38 12.73 11.11
C CYS A 321 2.47 12.34 12.13
N LYS A 322 2.12 12.31 13.41
CA LYS A 322 2.96 11.77 14.48
C LYS A 322 2.38 10.44 14.92
N VAL A 323 3.12 9.35 14.66
CA VAL A 323 2.86 8.06 15.30
C VAL A 323 3.73 8.06 16.55
N THR A 324 3.22 8.53 17.69
CA THR A 324 3.98 8.48 18.95
C THR A 324 3.47 7.37 19.85
N LEU A 325 4.39 6.67 20.50
CA LEU A 325 4.12 5.67 21.54
C LEU A 325 3.24 6.24 22.69
N ILE A 326 3.26 7.57 22.87
CA ILE A 326 2.71 8.29 24.02
C ILE A 326 1.19 8.37 23.98
N GLU A 327 0.58 8.62 22.82
CA GLU A 327 -0.89 8.70 22.68
C GLU A 327 -1.56 7.33 22.93
N MET A 328 -0.90 6.24 22.54
CA MET A 328 -1.34 4.88 22.83
C MET A 328 -1.21 4.51 24.30
N GLN A 329 -0.10 4.87 24.96
CA GLN A 329 0.06 4.62 26.40
C GLN A 329 -0.95 5.42 27.23
N GLN A 330 -1.33 6.62 26.80
CA GLN A 330 -2.38 7.43 27.45
C GLN A 330 -3.78 6.84 27.23
N ALA A 331 -4.12 6.40 26.01
CA ALA A 331 -5.39 5.73 25.73
C ALA A 331 -5.56 4.39 26.49
N VAL A 332 -4.49 3.59 26.59
CA VAL A 332 -4.49 2.33 27.37
C VAL A 332 -4.58 2.60 28.87
N ARG A 333 -3.98 3.68 29.39
CA ARG A 333 -4.11 4.11 30.80
C ARG A 333 -5.51 4.64 31.12
N ALA A 334 -6.16 5.35 30.21
CA ALA A 334 -7.54 5.85 30.36
C ALA A 334 -8.56 4.70 30.41
N VAL A 335 -8.42 3.69 29.54
CA VAL A 335 -9.28 2.50 29.56
C VAL A 335 -9.07 1.63 30.81
N LYS A 336 -7.84 1.58 31.35
CA LYS A 336 -7.56 0.90 32.63
C LYS A 336 -8.14 1.64 33.83
N ARG A 337 -8.19 2.98 33.82
CA ARG A 337 -8.84 3.78 34.89
C ARG A 337 -10.37 3.68 34.87
N ALA A 338 -10.98 3.54 33.70
CA ALA A 338 -12.44 3.36 33.57
C ALA A 338 -12.95 1.95 33.97
N LYS A 339 -12.04 1.00 34.22
CA LYS A 339 -12.37 -0.38 34.64
C LYS A 339 -12.00 -0.71 36.08
N GLN A 340 -11.51 0.26 36.87
CA GLN A 340 -11.39 0.08 38.31
C GLN A 340 -12.75 0.36 38.96
N PRO A 341 -13.28 -0.53 39.83
CA PRO A 341 -14.46 -0.20 40.60
C PRO A 341 -14.13 1.00 41.48
N MET A 342 -14.98 2.03 41.43
CA MET A 342 -14.89 3.15 42.38
C MET A 342 -15.09 2.60 43.81
N PRO A 343 -14.37 3.15 44.80
CA PRO A 343 -14.39 2.67 46.17
C PRO A 343 -15.77 2.70 46.82
#